data_AF-A0A9W7CYK7-F1
#
_entry.id   AF-A0A9W7CYK7-F1
#
_cell.length_a   1.000
_cell.length_b   1.000
_cell.length_c   1.000
_cell.angle_alpha   90.00
_cell.angle_beta   90.00
_cell.angle_gamma   90.00
#
_symmetry.space_group_name_H-M   'P 1'
#
loop_
_entity.id
_entity.type
_entity.pdbx_description
1 polymer ?
#
loop_
_entity_poly.entity_id
_entity_poly.type
_entity_poly.pdbx_seq_one_letter_code
_entity_poly.pdbx_strand_id
1 'polypeptide(L)'
;MSVDDLPVWGLVGKVMKPTDDAEFLRRFPVGTRVLYTHKKYSISYNGPHIIHVNLTYSDVLTPIATNKQLEFTYEVVWTKTDIAFEDRFDRYLEDEFFEHQIHWFSIFNSFMMVIFLCGLVALILLRTLKNDYARFAEDDAEELMMDGKSSLLKDDANSGWKLLHGDVFRAPPYLLLFTALVGTGAQLLVLSVCLMLIAIGSSLYIEPGGIVSVGLTVYAFSSLANGYASGAFYHQFFYPRVSKDWIRAMCLSSALLPMVTFVSVFFINALAVFYGTTYAIPFVTIVQVVLVWFFVSCPLAVLGTILGRHGAAKAGFPCRVNKFPREVPEARWYLRPPVLIALTGVLPFGSIFIEMYFIFASFWNYKFYYVYGFMLLVFIILTIVTLCVTIVCTYFLLNAENYRWHWTSFAAAGSTAIYVFIYAIYFYFFKTNMSGFLQTCFYFGYM
;
A
#
# COMPACT_ATOMS: atom_id res chain seq x y z
N MET A 1 26.09 3.91 -4.53
CA MET A 1 27.15 3.99 -5.56
C MET A 1 26.98 2.78 -6.45
N SER A 2 27.19 2.91 -7.76
CA SER A 2 27.13 1.76 -8.68
C SER A 2 28.40 1.71 -9.51
N VAL A 3 28.79 0.49 -9.91
CA VAL A 3 29.85 0.23 -10.86
C VAL A 3 29.29 -0.78 -11.85
N ASP A 4 29.17 -0.41 -13.13
CA ASP A 4 28.54 -1.24 -14.16
C ASP A 4 27.12 -1.72 -13.77
N ASP A 5 26.31 -0.80 -13.24
CA ASP A 5 24.97 -1.03 -12.68
C ASP A 5 24.90 -1.97 -11.46
N LEU A 6 26.03 -2.52 -11.01
CA LEU A 6 26.08 -3.31 -9.79
C LEU A 6 26.07 -2.40 -8.57
N PRO A 7 25.22 -2.68 -7.56
CA PRO A 7 25.17 -1.91 -6.33
C PRO A 7 26.45 -2.14 -5.53
N VAL A 8 27.08 -1.04 -5.12
CA VAL A 8 28.27 -1.04 -4.26
C VAL A 8 27.99 -0.26 -2.99
N TRP A 9 28.19 -0.92 -1.86
CA TRP A 9 28.06 -0.35 -0.53
C TRP A 9 29.30 -0.64 0.32
N GLY A 10 29.53 0.19 1.33
CA GLY A 10 30.63 0.05 2.25
C GLY A 10 30.51 1.05 3.39
N LEU A 11 31.19 0.78 4.51
CA LEU A 11 31.20 1.70 5.63
C LEU A 11 31.95 2.99 5.25
N VAL A 12 31.36 4.13 5.58
CA VAL A 12 31.98 5.45 5.36
C VAL A 12 32.91 5.82 6.52
N GLY A 13 32.54 5.43 7.73
CA GLY A 13 33.30 5.71 8.94
C GLY A 13 32.67 5.07 10.16
N LYS A 14 33.29 5.25 11.32
CA LYS A 14 32.76 4.78 12.61
C LYS A 14 33.02 5.80 13.71
N VAL A 15 32.21 5.69 14.77
CA VAL A 15 32.50 6.34 16.05
C VAL A 15 33.15 5.28 16.93
N MET A 16 34.33 5.60 17.50
CA MET A 16 35.06 4.66 18.34
C MET A 16 34.26 4.32 19.60
N LYS A 17 33.98 3.03 19.80
CA LYS A 17 33.29 2.46 20.95
C LYS A 17 34.28 1.73 21.86
N PRO A 18 33.98 1.56 23.16
CA PRO A 18 34.84 0.83 24.09
C PRO A 18 35.12 -0.63 23.68
N THR A 19 34.26 -1.19 22.82
CA THR A 19 34.34 -2.57 22.32
C THR A 19 35.16 -2.72 21.04
N ASP A 20 35.65 -1.62 20.46
CA ASP A 20 36.52 -1.67 19.27
C ASP A 20 37.92 -2.23 19.60
N ASP A 21 38.64 -2.72 18.59
CA ASP A 21 39.95 -3.35 18.82
C ASP A 21 40.93 -2.45 19.58
N ALA A 22 41.71 -3.07 20.47
CA ALA A 22 42.66 -2.38 21.33
C ALA A 22 43.69 -1.53 20.57
N GLU A 23 44.04 -1.93 19.35
CA GLU A 23 44.96 -1.19 18.49
C GLU A 23 44.34 0.12 17.97
N PHE A 24 43.05 0.11 17.62
CA PHE A 24 42.33 1.33 17.26
C PHE A 24 42.12 2.26 18.45
N LEU A 25 41.81 1.70 19.63
CA LEU A 25 41.61 2.48 20.85
C LEU A 25 42.89 3.15 21.37
N ARG A 26 44.06 2.58 21.08
CA ARG A 26 45.36 3.23 21.36
C ARG A 26 45.59 4.45 20.49
N ARG A 27 45.09 4.43 19.24
CA ARG A 27 45.33 5.48 18.25
C ARG A 27 44.25 6.56 18.26
N PHE A 28 43.03 6.20 18.64
CA PHE A 28 41.86 7.07 18.67
C PHE A 28 41.08 6.86 19.97
N PRO A 29 40.95 7.90 20.82
CA PRO A 29 40.18 7.77 22.05
C PRO A 29 38.71 7.48 21.76
N VAL A 30 38.04 6.81 22.71
CA VAL A 30 36.61 6.50 22.66
C VAL A 30 35.81 7.78 22.40
N GLY A 31 34.84 7.72 21.47
CA GLY A 31 34.05 8.86 21.03
C GLY A 31 34.62 9.63 19.83
N THR A 32 35.85 9.34 19.41
CA THR A 32 36.42 9.95 18.20
C THR A 32 35.66 9.48 16.96
N ARG A 33 35.29 10.44 16.11
CA ARG A 33 34.67 10.17 14.80
C ARG A 33 35.76 10.00 13.76
N VAL A 34 35.82 8.84 13.13
CA VAL A 34 36.82 8.49 12.13
C VAL A 34 36.16 8.13 10.79
N LEU A 35 36.86 8.43 9.70
CA LEU A 35 36.48 8.06 8.34
C LEU A 35 37.48 7.06 7.78
N TYR A 36 36.98 6.12 6.97
CA TYR A 36 37.81 5.26 6.13
C TYR A 36 38.19 6.06 4.86
N THR A 37 39.46 6.42 4.74
CA THR A 37 39.94 7.24 3.60
C THR A 37 40.48 6.43 2.44
N HIS A 38 40.88 5.17 2.69
CA HIS A 38 41.35 4.29 1.63
C HIS A 38 40.38 3.15 1.35
N LYS A 39 39.86 3.12 0.12
CA LYS A 39 38.84 2.19 -0.39
C LYS A 39 39.46 1.13 -1.30
N LYS A 40 39.17 -0.14 -1.08
CA LYS A 40 39.67 -1.25 -1.88
C LYS A 40 38.53 -1.89 -2.67
N TYR A 41 38.62 -1.81 -3.99
CA TYR A 41 37.67 -2.42 -4.91
C TYR A 41 38.23 -3.75 -5.39
N SER A 42 37.53 -4.85 -5.10
CA SER A 42 37.80 -6.16 -5.68
C SER A 42 36.78 -6.40 -6.78
N ILE A 43 37.22 -6.33 -8.04
CA ILE A 43 36.37 -6.47 -9.23
C ILE A 43 36.64 -7.81 -9.89
N SER A 44 35.60 -8.63 -10.01
CA SER A 44 35.64 -9.88 -10.74
C SER A 44 35.12 -9.70 -12.16
N TYR A 45 35.81 -10.27 -13.14
CA TYR A 45 35.47 -10.16 -14.55
C TYR A 45 35.48 -11.51 -15.27
N ASN A 46 34.61 -11.64 -16.27
CA ASN A 46 34.59 -12.75 -17.22
C ASN A 46 34.59 -12.19 -18.65
N GLY A 47 35.69 -12.40 -19.39
CA GLY A 47 35.87 -11.81 -20.71
C GLY A 47 35.82 -10.27 -20.66
N PRO A 48 34.96 -9.61 -21.46
CA PRO A 48 34.81 -8.15 -21.45
C PRO A 48 33.84 -7.64 -20.37
N HIS A 49 33.22 -8.52 -19.58
CA HIS A 49 32.13 -8.16 -18.68
C HIS A 49 32.54 -8.16 -17.20
N ILE A 50 32.04 -7.17 -16.45
CA ILE A 50 32.17 -7.12 -15.00
C ILE A 50 31.06 -7.95 -14.37
N ILE A 51 31.44 -8.85 -13.46
CA ILE A 51 30.52 -9.80 -12.82
C ILE A 51 30.27 -9.42 -11.36
N HIS A 52 31.32 -9.13 -10.59
CA HIS A 52 31.16 -8.74 -9.19
C HIS A 52 32.02 -7.55 -8.84
N VAL A 53 31.51 -6.68 -7.97
CA VAL A 53 32.25 -5.57 -7.40
C VAL A 53 32.06 -5.60 -5.90
N ASN A 54 33.15 -5.84 -5.16
CA ASN A 54 33.16 -5.76 -3.71
C ASN A 54 33.98 -4.53 -3.28
N LEU A 55 33.41 -3.72 -2.39
CA LEU A 55 34.10 -2.60 -1.78
C LEU A 55 34.44 -2.95 -0.33
N THR A 56 35.73 -3.14 -0.08
CA THR A 56 36.29 -3.22 1.26
C THR A 56 36.97 -1.91 1.64
N TYR A 57 37.10 -1.67 2.93
CA TYR A 57 37.85 -0.55 3.48
C TYR A 57 39.14 -1.12 4.07
N SER A 58 40.23 -0.37 3.92
CA SER A 58 41.46 -0.66 4.65
C SER A 58 41.44 0.02 6.02
N ASP A 59 42.31 -0.42 6.93
CA ASP A 59 42.44 0.13 8.29
C ASP A 59 43.03 1.56 8.36
N VAL A 60 43.09 2.26 7.22
CA VAL A 60 43.50 3.67 7.14
C VAL A 60 42.35 4.55 7.62
N LEU A 61 42.36 4.83 8.92
CA LEU A 61 41.39 5.67 9.61
C LEU A 61 41.93 7.09 9.78
N THR A 62 41.12 8.08 9.42
CA THR A 62 41.44 9.49 9.64
C THR A 62 40.38 10.17 10.50
N PRO A 63 40.77 10.91 11.55
CA PRO A 63 39.82 11.60 12.41
C PRO A 63 39.23 12.81 11.68
N ILE A 64 37.93 13.02 11.88
CA ILE A 64 37.18 14.15 11.34
C ILE A 64 37.46 15.39 12.19
N ALA A 65 37.85 16.49 11.55
CA ALA A 65 37.97 17.80 12.17
C ALA A 65 37.43 18.87 11.22
N THR A 66 36.87 19.95 11.77
CA THR A 66 36.33 21.06 10.98
C THR A 66 37.41 21.64 10.07
N ASN A 67 37.09 21.82 8.78
CA ASN A 67 37.99 22.34 7.74
C ASN A 67 39.27 21.52 7.47
N LYS A 68 39.36 20.28 7.94
CA LYS A 68 40.48 19.39 7.59
C LYS A 68 40.29 18.83 6.18
N GLN A 69 41.27 19.06 5.30
CA GLN A 69 41.31 18.37 4.01
C GLN A 69 41.62 16.88 4.23
N LEU A 70 40.81 16.03 3.60
CA LEU A 70 40.96 14.59 3.64
C LEU A 70 41.32 14.10 2.24
N GLU A 71 42.43 13.37 2.15
CA GLU A 71 42.83 12.72 0.91
C GLU A 71 42.22 11.33 0.86
N PHE A 72 41.38 11.09 -0.14
CA PHE A 72 40.79 9.78 -0.39
C PHE A 72 41.62 9.05 -1.43
N THR A 73 42.02 7.83 -1.11
CA THR A 73 42.76 6.96 -2.02
C THR A 73 41.97 5.68 -2.27
N TYR A 74 42.23 5.02 -3.39
CA TYR A 74 41.61 3.75 -3.69
C TYR A 74 42.57 2.79 -4.37
N GLU A 75 42.34 1.50 -4.15
CA GLU A 75 43.02 0.39 -4.81
C GLU A 75 41.98 -0.41 -5.60
N VAL A 76 42.34 -0.89 -6.79
CA VAL A 76 41.48 -1.78 -7.59
C VAL A 76 42.23 -3.07 -7.89
N VAL A 77 41.65 -4.19 -7.47
CA VAL A 77 42.17 -5.54 -7.71
C VAL A 77 41.21 -6.27 -8.64
N TRP A 78 41.72 -6.72 -9.79
CA TRP A 78 40.96 -7.44 -10.78
C TRP A 78 41.18 -8.95 -10.65
N THR A 79 40.10 -9.74 -10.60
CA THR A 79 40.14 -11.19 -10.52
C THR A 79 39.31 -11.83 -11.63
N LYS A 80 39.84 -12.87 -12.27
CA LYS A 80 39.11 -13.59 -13.33
C LYS A 80 38.10 -14.56 -12.69
N THR A 81 36.89 -14.64 -13.25
CA THR A 81 35.83 -15.57 -12.84
C THR A 81 35.20 -16.26 -14.04
N ASP A 82 34.66 -17.46 -13.84
CA ASP A 82 34.00 -18.25 -14.90
C ASP A 82 32.46 -18.10 -14.90
N ILE A 83 31.90 -17.25 -14.03
CA ILE A 83 30.47 -16.98 -13.92
C ILE A 83 29.99 -16.20 -15.15
N ALA A 84 28.86 -16.61 -15.74
CA ALA A 84 28.27 -15.95 -16.89
C ALA A 84 27.75 -14.54 -16.53
N PHE A 85 27.64 -13.66 -17.53
CA PHE A 85 27.12 -12.31 -17.32
C PHE A 85 25.67 -12.29 -16.82
N GLU A 86 24.86 -13.27 -17.24
CA GLU A 86 23.44 -13.38 -16.87
C GLU A 86 23.25 -13.67 -15.37
N ASP A 87 24.14 -14.46 -14.78
CA ASP A 87 24.07 -14.90 -13.37
C ASP A 87 24.72 -13.90 -12.40
N ARG A 88 25.20 -12.74 -12.89
CA ARG A 88 25.98 -11.79 -12.09
C ARG A 88 25.22 -11.21 -10.89
N PHE A 89 23.88 -11.18 -10.98
CA PHE A 89 23.00 -10.64 -9.94
C PHE A 89 22.68 -11.65 -8.82
N ASP A 90 22.92 -12.95 -9.03
CA ASP A 90 22.53 -14.00 -8.08
C ASP A 90 23.18 -13.83 -6.71
N ARG A 91 24.41 -13.29 -6.67
CA ARG A 91 25.11 -12.97 -5.41
C ARG A 91 24.35 -11.98 -4.52
N TYR A 92 23.55 -11.11 -5.11
CA TYR A 92 22.76 -10.10 -4.38
C TYR A 92 21.38 -10.64 -3.94
N LEU A 93 20.98 -11.78 -4.49
CA LEU A 93 19.80 -12.53 -4.11
C LEU A 93 20.22 -13.48 -2.97
N GLU A 94 20.32 -12.96 -1.75
CA GLU A 94 20.70 -13.76 -0.58
C GLU A 94 19.60 -14.78 -0.23
N ASP A 95 19.63 -15.97 -0.83
CA ASP A 95 18.69 -17.08 -0.54
C ASP A 95 18.65 -17.44 0.94
N GLU A 96 19.79 -17.29 1.64
CA GLU A 96 19.95 -17.64 3.06
C GLU A 96 19.25 -16.63 3.98
N PHE A 97 19.14 -15.35 3.60
CA PHE A 97 18.40 -14.37 4.40
C PHE A 97 16.88 -14.51 4.25
N PHE A 98 16.43 -14.91 3.06
CA PHE A 98 15.03 -15.23 2.78
C PHE A 98 14.70 -16.70 3.09
N GLU A 99 15.42 -17.30 4.04
CA GLU A 99 15.22 -18.65 4.60
C GLU A 99 13.77 -19.11 4.42
N HIS A 100 13.56 -20.10 3.54
CA HIS A 100 12.23 -20.55 3.13
C HIS A 100 11.32 -20.84 4.34
N GLN A 101 11.86 -21.33 5.45
CA GLN A 101 11.04 -21.73 6.60
C GLN A 101 10.27 -20.57 7.24
N ILE A 102 10.85 -19.37 7.35
CA ILE A 102 10.19 -18.25 8.03
C ILE A 102 9.09 -17.65 7.12
N HIS A 103 9.33 -17.56 5.82
CA HIS A 103 8.32 -17.13 4.84
C HIS A 103 7.16 -18.12 4.71
N TRP A 104 7.44 -19.42 4.66
CA TRP A 104 6.40 -20.45 4.63
C TRP A 104 5.58 -20.48 5.94
N PHE A 105 6.22 -20.27 7.09
CA PHE A 105 5.53 -20.11 8.37
C PHE A 105 4.59 -18.89 8.36
N SER A 106 5.05 -17.77 7.83
CA SER A 106 4.25 -16.56 7.65
C SER A 106 3.05 -16.77 6.73
N ILE A 107 3.22 -17.47 5.60
CA ILE A 107 2.10 -17.84 4.72
C ILE A 107 1.11 -18.69 5.49
N PHE A 108 1.58 -19.74 6.18
CA PHE A 108 0.69 -20.65 6.89
C PHE A 108 -0.15 -19.90 7.94
N ASN A 109 0.49 -19.04 8.73
CA ASN A 109 -0.20 -18.22 9.73
C ASN A 109 -1.24 -17.27 9.09
N SER A 110 -0.86 -16.59 8.00
CA SER A 110 -1.73 -15.66 7.29
C SER A 110 -2.90 -16.37 6.61
N PHE A 111 -2.65 -17.57 6.05
CA PHE A 111 -3.64 -18.42 5.41
C PHE A 111 -4.64 -19.02 6.41
N MET A 112 -4.18 -19.47 7.58
CA MET A 112 -5.06 -19.92 8.67
C MET A 112 -6.02 -18.81 9.11
N MET A 113 -5.52 -17.58 9.19
CA MET A 113 -6.35 -16.42 9.53
C MET A 113 -7.41 -16.11 8.44
N VAL A 114 -7.07 -16.26 7.16
CA VAL A 114 -8.04 -16.15 6.07
C VAL A 114 -9.15 -17.18 6.20
N ILE A 115 -8.79 -18.46 6.40
CA ILE A 115 -9.79 -19.54 6.54
C ILE A 115 -10.72 -19.25 7.72
N PHE A 116 -10.16 -18.83 8.86
CA PHE A 116 -10.94 -18.48 10.04
C PHE A 116 -11.92 -17.35 9.75
N LEU A 117 -11.48 -16.25 9.12
CA LEU A 117 -12.36 -15.13 8.79
C LEU A 117 -13.41 -15.48 7.74
N CYS A 118 -13.02 -16.16 6.67
CA CYS A 118 -13.96 -16.63 5.65
C CYS A 118 -15.01 -17.55 6.27
N GLY A 119 -14.61 -18.45 7.17
CA GLY A 119 -15.51 -19.30 7.94
C GLY A 119 -16.47 -18.49 8.84
N LEU A 120 -15.95 -17.47 9.52
CA LEU A 120 -16.76 -16.57 10.33
C LEU A 120 -17.79 -15.80 9.49
N VAL A 121 -17.38 -15.22 8.36
CA VAL A 121 -18.27 -14.50 7.44
C VAL A 121 -19.32 -15.44 6.88
N ALA A 122 -18.92 -16.64 6.44
CA ALA A 122 -19.83 -17.65 5.94
C ALA A 122 -20.84 -18.08 7.02
N LEU A 123 -20.41 -18.25 8.27
CA LEU A 123 -21.31 -18.56 9.39
C LEU A 123 -22.30 -17.42 9.62
N ILE A 124 -21.84 -16.16 9.64
CA ILE A 124 -22.72 -15.00 9.79
C ILE A 124 -23.77 -14.98 8.67
N LEU A 125 -23.36 -15.13 7.41
CA LEU A 125 -24.25 -15.13 6.24
C LEU A 125 -25.21 -16.32 6.24
N LEU A 126 -24.73 -17.53 6.52
CA LEU A 126 -25.57 -18.73 6.56
C LEU A 126 -26.56 -18.67 7.73
N ARG A 127 -26.13 -18.21 8.89
CA ARG A 127 -27.01 -18.04 10.05
C ARG A 127 -28.08 -16.99 9.79
N THR A 128 -27.72 -15.88 9.15
CA THR A 128 -28.71 -14.84 8.79
C THR A 128 -29.68 -15.32 7.74
N LEU A 129 -29.20 -15.88 6.63
CA LEU A 129 -30.07 -16.42 5.59
C LEU A 129 -30.99 -17.50 6.13
N LYS A 130 -30.48 -18.44 6.93
CA LYS A 130 -31.30 -19.50 7.53
C LYS A 130 -32.37 -18.94 8.46
N ASN A 131 -32.01 -17.99 9.32
CA ASN A 131 -32.96 -17.35 10.23
C ASN A 131 -33.99 -16.51 9.46
N ASP A 132 -33.58 -15.86 8.37
CA ASP A 132 -34.48 -15.08 7.52
C ASP A 132 -35.45 -15.99 6.75
N TYR A 133 -34.98 -17.07 6.12
CA TYR A 133 -35.83 -18.04 5.42
C TYR A 133 -36.82 -18.74 6.35
N ALA A 134 -36.40 -19.12 7.56
CA ALA A 134 -37.29 -19.73 8.54
C ALA A 134 -38.44 -18.79 8.94
N ARG A 135 -38.14 -17.49 9.12
CA ARG A 135 -39.15 -16.47 9.40
C ARG A 135 -40.13 -16.26 8.25
N PHE A 136 -39.66 -16.24 7.00
CA PHE A 136 -40.57 -16.13 5.84
C PHE A 136 -41.52 -17.33 5.73
N ALA A 137 -41.03 -18.54 5.99
CA ALA A 137 -41.88 -19.74 5.98
C ALA A 137 -42.95 -19.71 7.08
N GLU A 138 -42.64 -19.15 8.26
CA GLU A 138 -43.61 -18.93 9.34
C GLU A 138 -44.60 -17.81 9.01
N ASP A 139 -44.12 -16.68 8.46
CA ASP A 139 -44.97 -15.54 8.06
C ASP A 139 -45.96 -15.92 6.95
N ASP A 140 -45.52 -16.67 5.92
CA ASP A 140 -46.39 -17.16 4.84
C ASP A 140 -47.44 -18.15 5.36
N ALA A 141 -47.06 -19.01 6.33
CA ALA A 141 -47.96 -19.97 6.94
C ALA A 141 -49.01 -19.27 7.85
N GLU A 142 -48.63 -18.23 8.58
CA GLU A 142 -49.55 -17.42 9.39
C GLU A 142 -50.48 -16.57 8.53
N GLU A 143 -49.99 -15.98 7.42
CA GLU A 143 -50.81 -15.21 6.47
C GLU A 143 -51.89 -16.07 5.80
N LEU A 144 -51.57 -17.34 5.51
CA LEU A 144 -52.54 -18.34 5.03
C LEU A 144 -53.57 -18.78 6.09
N MET A 145 -53.29 -18.60 7.39
CA MET A 145 -54.18 -19.01 8.49
C MET A 145 -55.04 -17.89 9.08
N MET A 146 -54.78 -16.61 8.77
CA MET A 146 -55.56 -15.48 9.28
C MET A 146 -56.29 -14.70 8.17
N ASP A 147 -57.62 -14.88 8.12
CA ASP A 147 -58.54 -14.19 7.22
C ASP A 147 -58.61 -12.67 7.53
N GLY A 148 -57.92 -11.87 6.72
CA GLY A 148 -58.28 -10.49 6.41
C GLY A 148 -58.13 -9.37 7.47
N LYS A 149 -57.73 -9.64 8.72
CA LYS A 149 -57.59 -8.57 9.75
C LYS A 149 -56.42 -8.78 10.71
N SER A 150 -55.22 -8.35 10.33
CA SER A 150 -54.16 -7.95 11.30
C SER A 150 -52.92 -7.30 10.66
N SER A 151 -53.05 -6.58 9.54
CA SER A 151 -51.92 -5.88 8.91
C SER A 151 -51.40 -4.64 9.68
N LEU A 152 -51.91 -4.38 10.89
CA LEU A 152 -51.64 -3.15 11.66
C LEU A 152 -50.87 -3.37 12.98
N LEU A 153 -50.42 -4.59 13.31
CA LEU A 153 -49.67 -4.87 14.54
C LEU A 153 -48.38 -5.71 14.34
N LYS A 154 -47.88 -5.87 13.11
CA LYS A 154 -46.59 -6.56 12.81
C LYS A 154 -45.38 -5.61 12.88
N ASP A 155 -45.23 -4.83 13.95
CA ASP A 155 -44.09 -3.92 14.12
C ASP A 155 -42.78 -4.67 14.49
N ASP A 156 -42.86 -5.88 15.04
CA ASP A 156 -41.68 -6.69 15.43
C ASP A 156 -41.08 -7.55 14.28
N ALA A 157 -41.80 -7.69 13.15
CA ALA A 157 -41.31 -8.36 11.95
C ALA A 157 -40.27 -7.51 11.17
N ASN A 158 -40.19 -6.22 11.52
CA ASN A 158 -39.37 -5.20 10.89
C ASN A 158 -38.17 -4.78 11.77
N SER A 159 -37.41 -5.71 12.36
CA SER A 159 -36.26 -5.35 13.23
C SER A 159 -34.90 -5.42 12.51
N GLY A 160 -34.03 -4.43 12.73
CA GLY A 160 -32.62 -4.44 12.28
C GLY A 160 -32.40 -3.91 10.86
N TRP A 161 -31.53 -4.58 10.08
CA TRP A 161 -31.07 -4.10 8.77
C TRP A 161 -32.18 -3.98 7.71
N LYS A 162 -33.29 -4.73 7.85
CA LYS A 162 -34.43 -4.73 6.93
C LYS A 162 -35.20 -3.40 6.90
N LEU A 163 -35.20 -2.66 8.00
CA LEU A 163 -35.76 -1.31 8.09
C LEU A 163 -35.07 -0.30 7.17
N LEU A 164 -33.83 -0.60 6.77
CA LEU A 164 -32.98 0.32 6.05
C LEU A 164 -33.17 0.24 4.52
N HIS A 165 -34.02 -0.66 4.00
CA HIS A 165 -34.20 -0.86 2.55
C HIS A 165 -34.45 0.44 1.76
N GLY A 166 -35.15 1.42 2.38
CA GLY A 166 -35.44 2.72 1.79
C GLY A 166 -34.35 3.79 1.97
N ASP A 167 -33.28 3.52 2.74
CA ASP A 167 -32.22 4.50 3.04
C ASP A 167 -30.79 3.98 2.78
N VAL A 168 -30.59 2.67 2.58
CA VAL A 168 -29.28 2.02 2.33
C VAL A 168 -28.55 2.61 1.12
N PHE A 169 -29.28 2.96 0.06
CA PHE A 169 -28.72 3.48 -1.19
C PHE A 169 -28.68 5.01 -1.27
N ARG A 170 -28.88 5.68 -0.14
CA ARG A 170 -28.74 7.14 -0.08
C ARG A 170 -27.30 7.54 -0.37
N ALA A 171 -27.15 8.60 -1.17
CA ALA A 171 -25.83 9.16 -1.47
C ALA A 171 -25.08 9.53 -0.18
N PRO A 172 -23.82 9.08 -0.01
CA PRO A 172 -23.02 9.45 1.15
C PRO A 172 -22.70 10.95 1.17
N PRO A 173 -22.41 11.53 2.36
CA PRO A 173 -21.88 12.87 2.45
C PRO A 173 -20.58 12.97 1.64
N TYR A 174 -20.32 14.12 1.00
CA TYR A 174 -19.13 14.32 0.16
C TYR A 174 -18.97 13.27 -0.96
N LEU A 175 -20.06 12.94 -1.66
CA LEU A 175 -20.09 11.95 -2.74
C LEU A 175 -18.96 12.12 -3.76
N LEU A 176 -18.64 13.36 -4.17
CA LEU A 176 -17.56 13.65 -5.13
C LEU A 176 -16.20 13.11 -4.66
N LEU A 177 -15.87 13.35 -3.38
CA LEU A 177 -14.62 12.87 -2.78
C LEU A 177 -14.64 11.34 -2.65
N PHE A 178 -15.76 10.78 -2.23
CA PHE A 178 -15.91 9.34 -2.10
C PHE A 178 -15.70 8.62 -3.43
N THR A 179 -16.33 9.10 -4.51
CA THR A 179 -16.17 8.52 -5.86
C THR A 179 -14.75 8.68 -6.38
N ALA A 180 -14.08 9.80 -6.08
CA ALA A 180 -12.69 10.03 -6.42
C ALA A 180 -11.74 9.04 -5.72
N LEU A 181 -11.99 8.75 -4.43
CA LEU A 181 -11.24 7.76 -3.66
C LEU A 181 -11.47 6.33 -4.16
N VAL A 182 -12.72 5.98 -4.50
CA VAL A 182 -13.05 4.67 -5.09
C VAL A 182 -12.35 4.48 -6.44
N GLY A 183 -12.36 5.51 -7.31
CA GLY A 183 -11.62 5.49 -8.57
C GLY A 183 -10.11 5.34 -8.37
N THR A 184 -9.54 6.12 -7.45
CA THR A 184 -8.12 6.01 -7.09
C THR A 184 -7.78 4.62 -6.57
N GLY A 185 -8.64 4.01 -5.73
CA GLY A 185 -8.46 2.65 -5.24
C GLY A 185 -8.47 1.61 -6.37
N ALA A 186 -9.40 1.73 -7.33
CA ALA A 186 -9.43 0.87 -8.51
C ALA A 186 -8.17 1.01 -9.37
N GLN A 187 -7.66 2.24 -9.53
CA GLN A 187 -6.40 2.50 -10.22
C GLN A 187 -5.22 1.81 -9.55
N LEU A 188 -5.11 1.95 -8.22
CA LEU A 188 -4.03 1.36 -7.44
C LEU A 188 -4.09 -0.17 -7.43
N LEU A 189 -5.29 -0.75 -7.42
CA LEU A 189 -5.47 -2.20 -7.53
C LEU A 189 -5.03 -2.73 -8.89
N VAL A 190 -5.42 -2.08 -9.99
CA VAL A 190 -4.97 -2.47 -11.33
C VAL A 190 -3.46 -2.27 -11.46
N LEU A 191 -2.93 -1.15 -10.96
CA LEU A 191 -1.49 -0.86 -10.94
C LEU A 191 -0.71 -1.96 -10.20
N SER A 192 -1.10 -2.29 -8.97
CA SER A 192 -0.37 -3.26 -8.15
C SER A 192 -0.40 -4.66 -8.77
N VAL A 193 -1.56 -5.11 -9.24
CA VAL A 193 -1.70 -6.42 -9.91
C VAL A 193 -0.86 -6.48 -11.18
N CYS A 194 -0.97 -5.47 -12.05
CA CYS A 194 -0.18 -5.44 -13.29
C CYS A 194 1.32 -5.37 -13.00
N LEU A 195 1.76 -4.55 -12.04
CA LEU A 195 3.18 -4.45 -11.69
C LEU A 195 3.73 -5.76 -11.12
N MET A 196 2.99 -6.43 -10.23
CA MET A 196 3.43 -7.73 -9.70
C MET A 196 3.51 -8.78 -10.79
N LEU A 197 2.54 -8.84 -11.71
CA LEU A 197 2.57 -9.79 -12.83
C LEU A 197 3.74 -9.53 -13.78
N ILE A 198 4.02 -8.26 -14.10
CA ILE A 198 5.18 -7.91 -14.94
C ILE A 198 6.48 -8.21 -14.18
N ALA A 199 6.55 -7.92 -12.88
CA ALA A 199 7.73 -8.22 -12.06
C ALA A 199 8.00 -9.74 -11.90
N ILE A 200 6.97 -10.58 -11.99
CA ILE A 200 7.13 -12.05 -12.02
C ILE A 200 7.62 -12.51 -13.40
N GLY A 201 7.08 -11.94 -14.49
CA GLY A 201 7.42 -12.33 -15.86
C GLY A 201 8.69 -11.69 -16.42
N SER A 202 9.21 -10.65 -15.77
CA SER A 202 10.36 -9.87 -16.21
C SER A 202 11.30 -9.63 -15.04
N SER A 203 12.61 -9.76 -15.28
CA SER A 203 13.65 -9.51 -14.29
C SER A 203 13.89 -8.00 -14.07
N LEU A 204 12.85 -7.29 -13.62
CA LEU A 204 12.86 -5.84 -13.39
C LEU A 204 13.88 -5.39 -12.32
N TYR A 205 14.46 -6.33 -11.56
CA TYR A 205 15.47 -6.07 -10.54
C TYR A 205 16.89 -5.89 -11.11
N ILE A 206 17.11 -6.25 -12.38
CA ILE A 206 18.45 -6.19 -13.03
C ILE A 206 18.83 -4.76 -13.40
N GLU A 207 17.87 -3.94 -13.86
CA GLU A 207 18.12 -2.57 -14.30
C GLU A 207 17.79 -1.55 -13.21
N PRO A 208 18.75 -0.67 -12.83
CA PRO A 208 18.50 0.40 -11.87
C PRO A 208 17.35 1.31 -12.33
N GLY A 209 16.27 1.34 -11.55
CA GLY A 209 15.09 2.17 -11.86
C GLY A 209 14.08 1.54 -12.83
N GLY A 210 14.29 0.29 -13.27
CA GLY A 210 13.34 -0.43 -14.14
C GLY A 210 11.93 -0.50 -13.53
N ILE A 211 11.83 -0.87 -12.25
CA ILE A 211 10.56 -0.92 -11.50
C ILE A 211 9.86 0.44 -11.49
N VAL A 212 10.59 1.54 -11.32
CA VAL A 212 10.03 2.90 -11.27
C VAL A 212 9.49 3.30 -12.65
N SER A 213 10.27 3.05 -13.71
CA SER A 213 9.87 3.37 -15.09
C SER A 213 8.64 2.58 -15.55
N VAL A 214 8.64 1.26 -15.32
CA VAL A 214 7.49 0.40 -15.59
C VAL A 214 6.31 0.81 -14.71
N GLY A 215 6.55 1.14 -13.44
CA GLY A 215 5.61 1.71 -12.49
C GLY A 215 4.85 2.92 -13.04
N LEU A 216 5.58 3.94 -13.51
CA LEU A 216 5.02 5.14 -14.11
C LEU A 216 4.21 4.84 -15.37
N THR A 217 4.69 3.92 -16.20
CA THR A 217 4.02 3.52 -17.44
C THR A 217 2.69 2.82 -17.15
N VAL A 218 2.69 1.82 -16.27
CA VAL A 218 1.48 1.11 -15.85
C VAL A 218 0.52 2.06 -15.13
N TYR A 219 1.03 3.01 -14.34
CA TYR A 219 0.21 4.05 -13.69
C TYR A 219 -0.53 4.92 -14.72
N ALA A 220 0.14 5.29 -15.82
CA ALA A 220 -0.48 6.08 -16.87
C ALA A 220 -1.64 5.31 -17.54
N PHE A 221 -1.48 4.01 -17.80
CA PHE A 221 -2.54 3.18 -18.38
C PHE A 221 -3.67 2.85 -17.40
N SER A 222 -3.35 2.60 -16.12
CA SER A 222 -4.35 2.28 -15.09
C SER A 222 -5.29 3.46 -14.77
N SER A 223 -4.94 4.68 -15.20
CA SER A 223 -5.81 5.86 -15.12
C SER A 223 -7.18 5.66 -15.81
N LEU A 224 -7.26 4.76 -16.80
CA LEU A 224 -8.53 4.35 -17.40
C LEU A 224 -9.46 3.69 -16.37
N ALA A 225 -8.92 2.82 -15.52
CA ALA A 225 -9.66 2.16 -14.44
C ALA A 225 -10.13 3.16 -13.38
N ASN A 226 -9.32 4.19 -13.09
CA ASN A 226 -9.71 5.31 -12.22
C ASN A 226 -10.98 5.99 -12.74
N GLY A 227 -10.91 6.44 -14.00
CA GLY A 227 -12.00 7.13 -14.66
C GLY A 227 -13.26 6.28 -14.72
N TYR A 228 -13.12 5.00 -15.08
CA TYR A 228 -14.22 4.05 -15.20
C TYR A 228 -14.95 3.81 -13.87
N ALA A 229 -14.21 3.44 -12.82
CA ALA A 229 -14.81 3.14 -11.52
C ALA A 229 -15.46 4.38 -10.89
N SER A 230 -14.77 5.53 -10.90
CA SER A 230 -15.30 6.79 -10.37
C SER A 230 -16.54 7.26 -11.13
N GLY A 231 -16.47 7.24 -12.47
CA GLY A 231 -17.57 7.65 -13.34
C GLY A 231 -18.80 6.76 -13.25
N ALA A 232 -18.60 5.44 -13.20
CA ALA A 232 -19.68 4.47 -13.06
C ALA A 232 -20.38 4.61 -11.70
N PHE A 233 -19.61 4.64 -10.61
CA PHE A 233 -20.15 4.73 -9.25
C PHE A 233 -20.87 6.06 -9.02
N TYR A 234 -20.31 7.18 -9.48
CA TYR A 234 -20.96 8.49 -9.38
C TYR A 234 -22.29 8.52 -10.15
N HIS A 235 -22.33 7.97 -11.36
CA HIS A 235 -23.53 7.96 -12.19
C HIS A 235 -24.66 7.10 -11.59
N GLN A 236 -24.32 6.02 -10.88
CA GLN A 236 -25.30 5.12 -10.25
C GLN A 236 -26.25 5.85 -9.28
N PHE A 237 -25.78 6.87 -8.56
CA PHE A 237 -26.60 7.66 -7.64
C PHE A 237 -27.57 8.62 -8.33
N PHE A 238 -27.34 8.96 -9.59
CA PHE A 238 -28.19 9.89 -10.35
C PHE A 238 -29.02 9.20 -11.43
N TYR A 239 -28.79 7.92 -11.70
CA TYR A 239 -29.50 7.14 -12.71
C TYR A 239 -31.03 7.26 -12.56
N PRO A 240 -31.80 7.43 -13.66
CA PRO A 240 -31.38 7.53 -15.07
C PRO A 240 -30.94 8.94 -15.51
N ARG A 241 -30.85 9.89 -14.59
CA ARG A 241 -30.48 11.29 -14.89
C ARG A 241 -28.97 11.47 -14.87
N VAL A 242 -28.49 12.42 -15.66
CA VAL A 242 -27.10 12.86 -15.62
C VAL A 242 -26.98 14.06 -14.68
N SER A 243 -26.19 13.92 -13.62
CA SER A 243 -25.83 15.05 -12.75
C SER A 243 -24.98 16.07 -13.52
N LYS A 244 -25.10 17.37 -13.21
CA LYS A 244 -24.27 18.42 -13.82
C LYS A 244 -22.83 18.43 -13.32
N ASP A 245 -22.56 17.84 -12.14
CA ASP A 245 -21.25 17.90 -11.48
C ASP A 245 -20.32 16.71 -11.80
N TRP A 246 -20.67 15.88 -12.79
CA TRP A 246 -19.85 14.72 -13.17
C TRP A 246 -18.42 15.10 -13.63
N ILE A 247 -18.26 16.28 -14.24
CA ILE A 247 -16.95 16.81 -14.64
C ILE A 247 -16.09 17.10 -13.40
N ARG A 248 -16.71 17.60 -12.32
CA ARG A 248 -15.99 17.86 -11.06
C ARG A 248 -15.55 16.55 -10.42
N ALA A 249 -16.39 15.51 -10.46
CA ALA A 249 -16.03 14.17 -9.97
C ALA A 249 -14.81 13.61 -10.75
N MET A 250 -14.84 13.75 -12.08
CA MET A 250 -13.75 13.32 -12.97
C MET A 250 -12.44 14.05 -12.68
N CYS A 251 -12.47 15.39 -12.63
CA CYS A 251 -11.28 16.20 -12.32
C CYS A 251 -10.71 15.86 -10.94
N LEU A 252 -11.58 15.69 -9.93
CA LEU A 252 -11.14 15.32 -8.59
C LEU A 252 -10.51 13.93 -8.58
N SER A 253 -11.11 12.94 -9.25
CA SER A 253 -10.58 11.57 -9.34
C SER A 253 -9.20 11.50 -10.01
N SER A 254 -9.00 12.29 -11.07
CA SER A 254 -7.74 12.32 -11.81
C SER A 254 -6.63 13.11 -11.09
N ALA A 255 -6.99 14.14 -10.32
CA ALA A 255 -6.02 15.03 -9.68
C ALA A 255 -5.69 14.67 -8.22
N LEU A 256 -6.56 13.97 -7.48
CA LEU A 256 -6.42 13.78 -6.03
C LEU A 256 -5.09 13.13 -5.63
N LEU A 257 -4.81 11.94 -6.16
CA LEU A 257 -3.58 11.19 -5.83
C LEU A 257 -2.30 11.88 -6.37
N PRO A 258 -2.25 12.33 -7.64
CA PRO A 258 -1.12 13.10 -8.17
C PRO A 258 -0.83 14.36 -7.36
N MET A 259 -1.85 15.08 -6.90
CA MET A 259 -1.65 16.29 -6.12
C MET A 259 -1.05 15.99 -4.74
N VAL A 260 -1.57 14.98 -4.03
CA VAL A 260 -1.05 14.58 -2.71
C VAL A 260 0.41 14.11 -2.83
N THR A 261 0.70 13.27 -3.83
CA THR A 261 2.05 12.77 -4.09
C THR A 261 3.01 13.86 -4.56
N PHE A 262 2.54 14.79 -5.39
CA PHE A 262 3.36 15.93 -5.82
C PHE A 262 3.74 16.82 -4.63
N VAL A 263 2.81 17.11 -3.72
CA VAL A 263 3.08 17.94 -2.53
C VAL A 263 4.09 17.25 -1.60
N SER A 264 3.93 15.95 -1.34
CA SER A 264 4.87 15.21 -0.48
C SER A 264 6.26 15.14 -1.10
N VAL A 265 6.36 14.76 -2.38
CA VAL A 265 7.64 14.68 -3.10
C VAL A 265 8.29 16.05 -3.24
N PHE A 266 7.51 17.11 -3.49
CA PHE A 266 8.03 18.48 -3.55
C PHE A 266 8.68 18.90 -2.23
N PHE A 267 8.04 18.59 -1.10
CA PHE A 267 8.60 18.89 0.22
C PHE A 267 9.89 18.11 0.49
N ILE A 268 9.90 16.80 0.23
CA ILE A 268 11.09 15.94 0.38
C ILE A 268 12.22 16.43 -0.54
N ASN A 269 11.89 16.79 -1.78
CA ASN A 269 12.87 17.27 -2.75
C ASN A 269 13.43 18.65 -2.37
N ALA A 270 12.61 19.55 -1.84
CA ALA A 270 13.07 20.84 -1.33
C ALA A 270 14.09 20.67 -0.19
N LEU A 271 13.84 19.72 0.73
CA LEU A 271 14.81 19.35 1.75
C LEU A 271 16.07 18.70 1.16
N ALA A 272 15.91 17.82 0.17
CA ALA A 272 17.02 17.17 -0.52
C ALA A 272 17.98 18.19 -1.16
N VAL A 273 17.43 19.24 -1.78
CA VAL A 273 18.18 20.35 -2.38
C VAL A 273 18.82 21.23 -1.30
N PHE A 274 18.09 21.56 -0.23
CA PHE A 274 18.62 22.37 0.88
C PHE A 274 19.85 21.73 1.54
N TYR A 275 19.84 20.41 1.73
CA TYR A 275 20.97 19.65 2.29
C TYR A 275 22.04 19.27 1.25
N GLY A 276 21.87 19.63 -0.03
CA GLY A 276 22.83 19.33 -1.10
C GLY A 276 22.99 17.83 -1.37
N THR A 277 21.94 17.04 -1.20
CA THR A 277 22.01 15.58 -1.31
C THR A 277 22.01 15.13 -2.77
N THR A 278 22.65 13.99 -3.06
CA THR A 278 22.63 13.35 -4.40
C THR A 278 21.24 12.79 -4.75
N TYR A 279 20.34 12.66 -3.78
CA TYR A 279 18.97 12.15 -3.96
C TYR A 279 17.98 13.23 -4.44
N ALA A 280 18.43 14.47 -4.66
CA ALA A 280 17.58 15.52 -5.20
C ALA A 280 17.13 15.15 -6.62
N ILE A 281 15.82 15.15 -6.85
CA ILE A 281 15.20 14.87 -8.14
C ILE A 281 15.42 16.08 -9.05
N PRO A 282 16.05 15.90 -10.24
CA PRO A 282 16.27 16.99 -11.19
C PRO A 282 14.95 17.64 -11.63
N PHE A 283 14.95 18.96 -11.84
CA PHE A 283 13.75 19.67 -12.29
C PHE A 283 13.16 19.10 -13.59
N VAL A 284 14.04 18.67 -14.52
CA VAL A 284 13.63 18.10 -15.81
C VAL A 284 12.78 16.84 -15.64
N THR A 285 13.13 15.95 -14.70
CA THR A 285 12.37 14.72 -14.49
C THR A 285 11.00 15.00 -13.88
N ILE A 286 10.89 15.98 -12.99
CA ILE A 286 9.60 16.44 -12.45
C ILE A 286 8.69 16.93 -13.58
N VAL A 287 9.22 17.76 -14.49
CA VAL A 287 8.46 18.25 -15.65
C VAL A 287 8.04 17.10 -16.56
N GLN A 288 8.92 16.13 -16.85
CA GLN A 288 8.59 14.96 -17.66
C GLN A 288 7.43 14.15 -17.05
N VAL A 289 7.45 13.89 -15.75
CA VAL A 289 6.36 13.16 -15.06
C VAL A 289 5.04 13.92 -15.14
N VAL A 290 5.06 15.25 -14.95
CA VAL A 290 3.86 16.09 -15.08
C VAL A 290 3.30 16.07 -16.50
N LEU A 291 4.17 16.10 -17.52
CA LEU A 291 3.75 16.00 -18.92
C LEU A 291 3.11 14.65 -19.23
N VAL A 292 3.69 13.54 -18.75
CA VAL A 292 3.10 12.20 -18.91
C VAL A 292 1.72 12.14 -18.24
N TRP A 293 1.59 12.69 -17.03
CA TRP A 293 0.30 12.75 -16.36
C TRP A 293 -0.73 13.57 -17.15
N PHE A 294 -0.34 14.74 -17.65
CA PHE A 294 -1.25 15.64 -18.37
C PHE A 294 -1.65 15.10 -19.76
N PHE A 295 -0.71 14.55 -20.52
CA PHE A 295 -0.95 14.12 -21.91
C PHE A 295 -1.36 12.66 -22.06
N VAL A 296 -1.10 11.81 -21.08
CA VAL A 296 -1.47 10.39 -21.12
C VAL A 296 -2.53 10.08 -20.06
N SER A 297 -2.21 10.26 -18.78
CA SER A 297 -3.10 9.82 -17.69
C SER A 297 -4.43 10.59 -17.66
N CYS A 298 -4.41 11.90 -17.89
CA CYS A 298 -5.64 12.71 -17.86
C CYS A 298 -6.61 12.35 -19.01
N PRO A 299 -6.20 12.29 -20.30
CA PRO A 299 -7.07 11.82 -21.38
C PRO A 299 -7.62 10.41 -21.17
N LEU A 300 -6.78 9.48 -20.69
CA LEU A 300 -7.25 8.11 -20.38
C LEU A 300 -8.26 8.09 -19.23
N ALA A 301 -8.07 8.92 -18.20
CA ALA A 301 -9.06 9.06 -17.13
C ALA A 301 -10.39 9.64 -17.65
N VAL A 302 -10.35 10.64 -18.53
CA VAL A 302 -11.55 11.19 -19.19
C VAL A 302 -12.27 10.10 -19.99
N LEU A 303 -11.54 9.36 -20.82
CA LEU A 303 -12.07 8.25 -21.61
C LEU A 303 -12.72 7.20 -20.69
N GLY A 304 -12.04 6.82 -19.61
CA GLY A 304 -12.54 5.88 -18.61
C GLY A 304 -13.84 6.35 -18.00
N THR A 305 -13.94 7.62 -17.61
CA THR A 305 -15.17 8.19 -17.05
C THR A 305 -16.33 8.17 -18.03
N ILE A 306 -16.09 8.44 -19.31
CA ILE A 306 -17.14 8.35 -20.34
C ILE A 306 -17.62 6.89 -20.48
N LEU A 307 -16.68 5.93 -20.54
CA LEU A 307 -17.00 4.51 -20.63
C LEU A 307 -17.77 4.00 -19.40
N GLY A 308 -17.35 4.38 -18.18
CA GLY A 308 -18.01 3.97 -16.95
C GLY A 308 -19.44 4.48 -16.84
N ARG A 309 -19.68 5.72 -17.26
CA ARG A 309 -21.01 6.34 -17.28
C ARG A 309 -21.96 5.69 -18.29
N HIS A 310 -21.45 5.34 -19.49
CA HIS A 310 -22.28 4.76 -20.55
C HIS A 310 -22.43 3.24 -20.44
N GLY A 311 -21.46 2.52 -19.86
CA GLY A 311 -21.43 1.06 -19.79
C GLY A 311 -22.06 0.50 -18.51
N ALA A 312 -21.33 0.60 -17.39
CA ALA A 312 -21.68 -0.05 -16.12
C ALA A 312 -22.84 0.62 -15.37
N ALA A 313 -23.03 1.92 -15.54
CA ALA A 313 -24.03 2.66 -14.77
C ALA A 313 -25.44 2.62 -15.37
N LYS A 314 -25.75 1.63 -16.21
CA LYS A 314 -27.11 1.35 -16.72
C LYS A 314 -28.02 0.66 -15.70
N ALA A 315 -27.48 0.24 -14.56
CA ALA A 315 -28.26 -0.31 -13.44
C ALA A 315 -28.27 0.70 -12.28
N GLY A 316 -29.41 1.32 -12.04
CA GLY A 316 -29.64 2.09 -10.82
C GLY A 316 -29.73 1.17 -9.59
N PHE A 317 -29.87 1.75 -8.41
CA PHE A 317 -30.12 0.97 -7.20
C PHE A 317 -31.46 0.22 -7.27
N PRO A 318 -31.55 -0.98 -6.67
CA PRO A 318 -32.73 -1.85 -6.79
C PRO A 318 -33.96 -1.25 -6.11
N CYS A 319 -33.77 -0.36 -5.13
CA CYS A 319 -34.84 0.26 -4.36
C CYS A 319 -34.76 1.78 -4.48
N ARG A 320 -35.93 2.43 -4.47
CA ARG A 320 -36.02 3.89 -4.42
C ARG A 320 -35.71 4.39 -3.01
N VAL A 321 -34.90 5.43 -2.92
CA VAL A 321 -34.57 6.08 -1.64
C VAL A 321 -35.74 6.94 -1.15
N ASN A 322 -36.02 6.86 0.15
CA ASN A 322 -37.04 7.66 0.84
C ASN A 322 -36.71 9.17 0.77
N LYS A 323 -37.76 10.01 0.75
CA LYS A 323 -37.56 11.47 0.69
C LYS A 323 -36.87 12.01 1.95
N PHE A 324 -37.34 11.57 3.11
CA PHE A 324 -36.80 11.99 4.39
C PHE A 324 -35.84 10.93 4.93
N PRO A 325 -34.64 11.34 5.39
CA PRO A 325 -33.72 10.41 6.02
C PRO A 325 -34.29 9.94 7.36
N ARG A 326 -34.25 8.63 7.60
CA ARG A 326 -34.54 8.07 8.92
C ARG A 326 -33.48 8.51 9.94
N GLU A 327 -33.91 8.70 11.20
CA GLU A 327 -33.01 8.95 12.31
C GLU A 327 -32.27 7.66 12.70
N VAL A 328 -30.96 7.76 12.90
CA VAL A 328 -30.13 6.62 13.30
C VAL A 328 -30.17 6.50 14.83
N PRO A 329 -30.60 5.35 15.38
CA PRO A 329 -30.66 5.18 16.83
C PRO A 329 -29.27 5.18 17.46
N GLU A 330 -29.21 5.45 18.77
CA GLU A 330 -27.94 5.40 19.50
C GLU A 330 -27.45 3.94 19.64
N ALA A 331 -26.40 3.62 18.90
CA ALA A 331 -25.75 2.32 19.00
C ALA A 331 -24.87 2.23 20.25
N ARG A 332 -24.69 0.99 20.73
CA ARG A 332 -23.72 0.65 21.79
C ARG A 332 -22.32 1.14 21.41
N TRP A 333 -21.48 1.43 22.40
CA TRP A 333 -20.16 2.05 22.20
C TRP A 333 -19.28 1.35 21.17
N TYR A 334 -19.28 0.00 21.14
CA TYR A 334 -18.48 -0.81 20.23
C TYR A 334 -19.03 -0.89 18.80
N LEU A 335 -20.29 -0.53 18.58
CA LEU A 335 -20.93 -0.46 17.26
C LEU A 335 -20.86 0.95 16.64
N ARG A 336 -20.26 1.91 17.35
CA ARG A 336 -20.04 3.26 16.81
C ARG A 336 -19.02 3.19 15.67
N PRO A 337 -19.25 3.89 14.54
CA PRO A 337 -18.35 3.88 13.38
C PRO A 337 -16.85 3.99 13.66
N PRO A 338 -16.34 4.94 14.46
CA PRO A 338 -14.89 5.08 14.68
C PRO A 338 -14.28 3.87 15.41
N VAL A 339 -15.00 3.31 16.39
CA VAL A 339 -14.54 2.14 17.15
C VAL A 339 -14.54 0.91 16.25
N LEU A 340 -15.59 0.75 15.44
CA LEU A 340 -15.71 -0.35 14.49
C LEU A 340 -14.58 -0.30 13.45
N ILE A 341 -14.31 0.88 12.87
CA ILE A 341 -13.22 1.13 11.91
C ILE A 341 -11.85 0.77 12.51
N ALA A 342 -11.59 1.15 13.76
CA ALA A 342 -10.33 0.82 14.41
C ALA A 342 -10.20 -0.70 14.60
N LEU A 343 -11.19 -1.35 15.21
CA LEU A 343 -11.16 -2.79 15.50
C LEU A 343 -10.99 -3.64 14.24
N THR A 344 -11.62 -3.24 13.12
CA THR A 344 -11.54 -3.99 11.86
C THR A 344 -10.15 -4.00 11.26
N GLY A 345 -9.39 -2.91 11.38
CA GLY A 345 -8.07 -2.78 10.76
C GLY A 345 -6.98 -3.66 11.37
N VAL A 346 -7.18 -4.11 12.63
CA VAL A 346 -6.26 -4.99 13.37
C VAL A 346 -6.14 -6.36 12.69
N LEU A 347 -7.25 -6.90 12.17
CA LEU A 347 -7.28 -8.26 11.62
C LEU A 347 -6.49 -8.39 10.31
N PRO A 348 -6.67 -7.50 9.30
CA PRO A 348 -5.82 -7.52 8.12
C PRO A 348 -4.36 -7.21 8.44
N PHE A 349 -4.09 -6.30 9.39
CA PHE A 349 -2.72 -6.02 9.83
C PHE A 349 -2.03 -7.25 10.43
N GLY A 350 -2.73 -7.99 11.30
CA GLY A 350 -2.22 -9.24 11.89
C GLY A 350 -1.88 -10.29 10.83
N SER A 351 -2.61 -10.31 9.70
CA SER A 351 -2.36 -11.23 8.59
C SER A 351 -1.17 -10.85 7.69
N ILE A 352 -0.62 -9.65 7.81
CA ILE A 352 0.52 -9.20 6.97
C ILE A 352 1.73 -8.74 7.78
N PHE A 353 1.62 -8.70 9.11
CA PHE A 353 2.64 -8.10 9.99
C PHE A 353 4.05 -8.69 9.80
N ILE A 354 4.15 -10.01 9.66
CA ILE A 354 5.44 -10.69 9.46
C ILE A 354 6.05 -10.29 8.10
N GLU A 355 5.23 -10.19 7.06
CA GLU A 355 5.70 -9.77 5.74
C GLU A 355 6.06 -8.31 5.67
N MET A 356 5.34 -7.47 6.42
CA MET A 356 5.67 -6.07 6.56
C MET A 356 7.08 -5.88 7.14
N TYR A 357 7.49 -6.75 8.08
CA TYR A 357 8.87 -6.76 8.60
C TYR A 357 9.89 -7.01 7.49
N PHE A 358 9.68 -8.04 6.67
CA PHE A 358 10.59 -8.37 5.57
C PHE A 358 10.65 -7.27 4.52
N ILE A 359 9.51 -6.70 4.15
CA ILE A 359 9.44 -5.56 3.22
C ILE A 359 10.20 -4.36 3.78
N PHE A 360 10.00 -4.00 5.04
CA PHE A 360 10.73 -2.91 5.69
C PHE A 360 12.23 -3.20 5.85
N ALA A 361 12.60 -4.45 6.14
CA ALA A 361 14.01 -4.84 6.15
C ALA A 361 14.61 -4.68 4.75
N SER A 362 13.92 -5.09 3.69
CA SER A 362 14.42 -4.96 2.32
C SER A 362 14.57 -3.50 1.87
N PHE A 363 13.59 -2.65 2.14
CA PHE A 363 13.67 -1.22 1.80
C PHE A 363 14.81 -0.49 2.51
N TRP A 364 15.12 -0.83 3.77
CA TRP A 364 16.05 -0.06 4.60
C TRP A 364 17.38 -0.75 4.94
N ASN A 365 17.49 -2.08 4.86
CA ASN A 365 18.72 -2.84 5.14
C ASN A 365 19.44 -3.33 3.87
N TYR A 366 19.24 -2.69 2.72
CA TYR A 366 19.97 -2.95 1.46
C TYR A 366 19.84 -4.39 0.90
N LYS A 367 18.82 -5.15 1.31
CA LYS A 367 18.58 -6.50 0.81
C LYS A 367 17.48 -6.47 -0.25
N PHE A 368 17.79 -6.91 -1.46
CA PHE A 368 16.83 -6.91 -2.56
C PHE A 368 15.72 -7.93 -2.29
N TYR A 369 14.48 -7.46 -2.20
CA TYR A 369 13.32 -8.34 -2.16
C TYR A 369 13.01 -8.81 -3.58
N TYR A 370 13.35 -10.06 -3.89
CA TYR A 370 13.18 -10.63 -5.24
C TYR A 370 12.01 -11.61 -5.35
N VAL A 371 11.37 -11.95 -4.23
CA VAL A 371 10.31 -12.96 -4.19
C VAL A 371 8.94 -12.37 -4.58
N TYR A 372 8.82 -11.87 -5.82
CA TYR A 372 7.58 -11.22 -6.30
C TYR A 372 6.36 -12.14 -6.33
N GLY A 373 6.55 -13.43 -6.60
CA GLY A 373 5.47 -14.43 -6.56
C GLY A 373 4.86 -14.57 -5.16
N PHE A 374 5.71 -14.48 -4.13
CA PHE A 374 5.28 -14.48 -2.75
C PHE A 374 4.51 -13.20 -2.38
N MET A 375 5.00 -12.03 -2.80
CA MET A 375 4.29 -10.76 -2.61
C MET A 375 2.89 -10.80 -3.23
N LEU A 376 2.74 -11.39 -4.42
CA LEU A 376 1.43 -11.56 -5.06
C LEU A 376 0.47 -12.43 -4.22
N LEU A 377 0.96 -13.53 -3.65
CA LEU A 377 0.17 -14.40 -2.77
C LEU A 377 -0.32 -13.64 -1.54
N VAL A 378 0.57 -12.91 -0.86
CA VAL A 378 0.23 -12.10 0.32
C VAL A 378 -0.75 -11.00 -0.05
N PHE A 379 -0.61 -10.37 -1.22
CA PHE A 379 -1.56 -9.38 -1.72
C PHE A 379 -2.96 -9.96 -1.93
N ILE A 380 -3.06 -11.17 -2.48
CA ILE A 380 -4.34 -11.88 -2.65
C ILE A 380 -4.96 -12.19 -1.27
N ILE A 381 -4.16 -12.71 -0.33
CA ILE A 381 -4.59 -12.95 1.05
C ILE A 381 -5.13 -11.67 1.70
N LEU A 382 -4.39 -10.57 1.61
CA LEU A 382 -4.79 -9.28 2.16
C LEU A 382 -6.08 -8.78 1.51
N THR A 383 -6.24 -8.94 0.20
CA THR A 383 -7.48 -8.57 -0.51
C THR A 383 -8.67 -9.37 0.01
N ILE A 384 -8.53 -10.68 0.21
CA ILE A 384 -9.61 -11.51 0.75
C ILE A 384 -9.95 -11.12 2.18
N VAL A 385 -8.93 -10.94 3.04
CA VAL A 385 -9.12 -10.58 4.45
C VAL A 385 -9.79 -9.21 4.58
N THR A 386 -9.34 -8.21 3.82
CA THR A 386 -9.95 -6.87 3.82
C THR A 386 -11.40 -6.91 3.33
N LEU A 387 -11.72 -7.71 2.31
CA LEU A 387 -13.10 -7.93 1.86
C LEU A 387 -13.97 -8.54 2.96
N CYS A 388 -13.51 -9.64 3.58
CA CYS A 388 -14.23 -10.31 4.67
C CYS A 388 -14.51 -9.37 5.85
N VAL A 389 -13.49 -8.65 6.30
CA VAL A 389 -13.60 -7.70 7.40
C VAL A 389 -14.55 -6.55 7.06
N THR A 390 -14.51 -6.04 5.82
CA THR A 390 -15.41 -4.98 5.35
C THR A 390 -16.87 -5.44 5.31
N ILE A 391 -17.12 -6.68 4.86
CA ILE A 391 -18.46 -7.28 4.86
C ILE A 391 -18.99 -7.41 6.29
N VAL A 392 -18.18 -7.94 7.21
CA VAL A 392 -18.56 -8.10 8.63
C VAL A 392 -18.82 -6.75 9.30
N CYS A 393 -17.97 -5.76 9.03
CA CYS A 393 -18.13 -4.39 9.52
C CYS A 393 -19.45 -3.77 9.03
N THR A 394 -19.69 -3.84 7.72
CA THR A 394 -20.92 -3.32 7.10
C THR A 394 -22.15 -4.01 7.66
N TYR A 395 -22.07 -5.33 7.86
CA TYR A 395 -23.15 -6.11 8.45
C TYR A 395 -23.48 -5.68 9.90
N PHE A 396 -22.47 -5.55 10.76
CA PHE A 396 -22.69 -5.07 12.14
C PHE A 396 -23.27 -3.65 12.18
N LEU A 397 -22.85 -2.79 11.26
CA LEU A 397 -23.36 -1.43 11.14
C LEU A 397 -24.82 -1.39 10.69
N LEU A 398 -25.18 -2.18 9.68
CA LEU A 398 -26.56 -2.26 9.19
C LEU A 398 -27.50 -2.88 10.23
N ASN A 399 -27.03 -3.86 10.99
CA ASN A 399 -27.78 -4.42 12.13
C ASN A 399 -27.98 -3.43 13.28
N ALA A 400 -27.10 -2.44 13.41
CA ALA A 400 -27.27 -1.32 14.33
C ALA A 400 -28.18 -0.21 13.76
N GLU A 401 -28.97 -0.51 12.72
CA GLU A 401 -29.88 0.40 12.03
C GLU A 401 -29.21 1.65 11.44
N ASN A 402 -27.91 1.57 11.17
CA ASN A 402 -27.16 2.67 10.59
C ASN A 402 -26.94 2.45 9.08
N TYR A 403 -27.71 3.14 8.25
CA TYR A 403 -27.60 3.08 6.79
C TYR A 403 -26.38 3.81 6.21
N ARG A 404 -25.59 4.54 7.02
CA ARG A 404 -24.44 5.34 6.56
C ARG A 404 -23.18 4.48 6.40
N TRP A 405 -23.27 3.42 5.59
CA TRP A 405 -22.26 2.38 5.50
C TRP A 405 -21.10 2.68 4.53
N HIS A 406 -21.29 3.56 3.54
CA HIS A 406 -20.32 3.81 2.48
C HIS A 406 -18.93 4.25 3.00
N TRP A 407 -18.88 5.28 3.85
CA TRP A 407 -17.61 5.77 4.41
C TRP A 407 -17.02 4.82 5.42
N THR A 408 -17.86 4.15 6.21
CA THR A 408 -17.40 3.22 7.23
C THR A 408 -16.83 1.95 6.62
N SER A 409 -17.41 1.43 5.54
CA SER A 409 -16.87 0.27 4.84
C SER A 409 -15.52 0.59 4.18
N PHE A 410 -15.42 1.76 3.55
CA PHE A 410 -14.16 2.25 2.98
C PHE A 410 -13.09 2.44 4.06
N ALA A 411 -13.42 3.14 5.15
CA ALA A 411 -12.48 3.41 6.24
C ALA A 411 -12.12 2.14 7.04
N ALA A 412 -13.01 1.15 7.13
CA ALA A 412 -12.74 -0.11 7.84
C ALA A 412 -11.64 -0.93 7.19
N ALA A 413 -11.59 -0.98 5.85
CA ALA A 413 -10.45 -1.56 5.12
C ALA A 413 -9.22 -0.64 5.17
N GLY A 414 -9.43 0.67 5.03
CA GLY A 414 -8.36 1.67 5.04
C GLY A 414 -7.63 1.80 6.38
N SER A 415 -8.26 1.44 7.50
CA SER A 415 -7.65 1.56 8.83
C SER A 415 -6.44 0.65 9.02
N THR A 416 -6.29 -0.42 8.22
CA THR A 416 -5.06 -1.22 8.17
C THR A 416 -3.83 -0.37 7.85
N ALA A 417 -3.95 0.68 7.02
CA ALA A 417 -2.85 1.60 6.75
C ALA A 417 -2.38 2.35 8.00
N ILE A 418 -3.29 2.66 8.94
CA ILE A 418 -2.94 3.30 10.22
C ILE A 418 -2.07 2.36 11.06
N TYR A 419 -2.42 1.07 11.11
CA TYR A 419 -1.62 0.08 11.83
C TYR A 419 -0.24 -0.13 11.19
N VAL A 420 -0.17 -0.14 9.85
CA VAL A 420 1.10 -0.17 9.12
C VAL A 420 1.95 1.07 9.42
N PHE A 421 1.34 2.26 9.50
CA PHE A 421 2.05 3.48 9.85
C PHE A 421 2.56 3.47 11.30
N ILE A 422 1.77 2.98 12.25
CA ILE A 422 2.23 2.76 13.64
C ILE A 422 3.41 1.79 13.66
N TYR A 423 3.36 0.73 12.86
CA TYR A 423 4.46 -0.20 12.72
C TYR A 423 5.71 0.44 12.10
N ALA A 424 5.55 1.35 11.14
CA ALA A 424 6.66 2.12 10.58
C ALA A 424 7.33 3.00 11.65
N ILE A 425 6.57 3.63 12.55
CA ILE A 425 7.12 4.36 13.69
C ILE A 425 7.94 3.43 14.59
N TYR A 426 7.40 2.25 14.93
CA TYR A 426 8.14 1.25 15.72
C TYR A 426 9.43 0.82 15.01
N PHE A 427 9.36 0.52 13.72
CA PHE A 427 10.52 0.07 12.93
C PHE A 427 11.59 1.16 12.86
N TYR A 428 11.21 2.42 12.69
CA TYR A 428 12.12 3.56 12.69
C TYR A 428 12.95 3.62 13.98
N PHE A 429 12.31 3.59 15.15
CA PHE A 429 13.03 3.74 16.43
C PHE A 429 13.80 2.51 16.88
N PHE A 430 13.29 1.30 16.61
CA PHE A 430 13.85 0.06 17.19
C PHE A 430 14.69 -0.75 16.22
N LYS A 431 14.55 -0.56 14.91
CA LYS A 431 15.25 -1.36 13.89
C LYS A 431 16.16 -0.53 13.01
N THR A 432 15.83 0.74 12.74
CA THR A 432 16.73 1.60 11.96
C THR A 432 17.73 2.32 12.87
N ASN A 433 18.98 2.43 12.41
CA ASN A 433 20.00 3.28 13.04
C ASN A 433 20.02 4.69 12.41
N MET A 434 18.89 5.13 11.84
CA MET A 434 18.78 6.42 11.18
C MET A 434 18.71 7.55 12.21
N SER A 435 19.38 8.66 11.92
CA SER A 435 19.39 9.83 12.78
C SER A 435 19.47 11.12 11.97
N GLY A 436 18.93 12.19 12.56
CA GLY A 436 18.91 13.51 11.95
C GLY A 436 17.65 13.79 11.14
N PHE A 437 17.34 15.08 11.01
CA PHE A 437 16.08 15.57 10.44
C PHE A 437 15.84 15.11 9.00
N LEU A 438 16.87 15.16 8.16
CA LEU A 438 16.79 14.73 6.76
C LEU A 438 16.36 13.26 6.63
N GLN A 439 17.00 12.36 7.38
CA GLN A 439 16.68 10.92 7.31
C GLN A 439 15.27 10.63 7.84
N THR A 440 14.85 11.31 8.92
CA THR A 440 13.48 11.21 9.44
C THR A 440 12.46 11.62 8.38
N CYS A 441 12.66 12.77 7.72
CA CYS A 441 11.74 13.26 6.69
C CYS A 441 11.68 12.36 5.47
N PHE A 442 12.82 11.79 5.04
CA PHE A 442 12.85 10.82 3.95
C PHE A 442 12.11 9.54 4.34
N TYR A 443 12.36 8.98 5.54
CA TYR A 443 11.71 7.77 6.02
C TYR A 443 10.19 7.91 6.06
N PHE A 444 9.68 8.91 6.76
CA PHE A 444 8.23 9.14 6.90
C PHE A 444 7.59 9.76 5.68
N GLY A 445 8.37 10.32 4.75
CA GLY A 445 7.86 10.86 3.49
C GLY A 445 7.58 9.77 2.44
N TYR A 446 8.32 8.66 2.50
CA TYR A 446 8.10 7.49 1.64
C TYR A 446 7.07 6.50 2.19
N MET A 447 6.86 6.49 3.52
CA MET A 447 5.83 5.70 4.20
C MET A 447 4.48 6.42 4.19
#